data_AF-A0A4R4WM44-F1
#
_entry.id   AF-A0A4R4WM44-F1
#
_cell.length_a   1.000
_cell.length_b   1.000
_cell.length_c   1.000
_cell.angle_alpha   90.00
_cell.angle_beta   90.00
_cell.angle_gamma   90.00
#
_symmetry.space_group_name_H-M   'P 1'
#
loop_
_entity.id
_entity.type
_entity.pdbx_description
1 polymer ?
#
loop_
_entity_poly.entity_id
_entity_poly.type
_entity_poly.pdbx_seq_one_letter_code
_entity_poly.pdbx_strand_id
1 'polypeptide(L)'
;MSFTGFPAAALDFYDDLEMDNTKSFWTANKHVYEESVRAPMTALLAELEEEFGTAKLFRPYRDVRFARDKTPYKTHQGAFIDVAPSTGWYVQISAPGVRVGAGFYEAGPERLGRLRAAIDDDRRGKQLERLLADLTTSGWTVGGDRLKT
;
A
#
# COMPACT_ATOMS: atom_id res chain seq x y z
N MET A 1 7.44 13.26 16.79
CA MET A 1 8.60 13.69 15.97
C MET A 1 8.07 14.11 14.62
N SER A 2 8.61 15.18 14.04
CA SER A 2 8.25 15.59 12.67
C SER A 2 8.87 14.62 11.65
N PHE A 3 8.18 14.44 10.52
CA PHE A 3 8.68 13.68 9.39
C PHE A 3 9.76 14.47 8.66
N THR A 4 10.95 13.87 8.54
CA THR A 4 12.11 14.49 7.85
C THR A 4 12.52 13.73 6.59
N GLY A 5 11.69 12.77 6.14
CA GLY A 5 12.00 11.88 5.03
C GLY A 5 12.31 10.44 5.47
N PHE A 6 12.37 9.55 4.48
CA PHE A 6 12.92 8.21 4.66
C PHE A 6 14.42 8.25 4.36
N PRO A 7 15.30 7.78 5.27
CA PRO A 7 16.73 7.71 5.00
C PRO A 7 17.03 6.64 3.94
N ALA A 8 18.17 6.74 3.24
CA ALA A 8 18.60 5.74 2.26
C ALA A 8 18.64 4.30 2.83
N ALA A 9 19.02 4.17 4.11
CA ALA A 9 19.00 2.90 4.85
C ALA A 9 17.63 2.19 4.83
N ALA A 10 16.53 2.91 4.63
CA ALA A 10 15.20 2.31 4.47
C ALA A 10 15.06 1.55 3.13
N LEU A 11 15.65 2.08 2.06
CA LEU A 11 15.67 1.47 0.73
C LEU A 11 16.62 0.28 0.74
N ASP A 12 17.84 0.49 1.24
CA ASP A 12 18.88 -0.54 1.36
C ASP A 12 18.38 -1.74 2.18
N PHE A 13 17.67 -1.49 3.29
CA PHE A 13 17.05 -2.55 4.09
C PHE A 13 16.11 -3.43 3.26
N TYR A 14 15.31 -2.84 2.37
CA TYR A 14 14.39 -3.60 1.53
C TYR A 14 15.08 -4.29 0.37
N ASP A 15 16.12 -3.69 -0.23
CA ASP A 15 16.96 -4.34 -1.23
C ASP A 15 17.61 -5.61 -0.63
N ASP A 16 18.22 -5.49 0.55
CA ASP A 16 18.83 -6.61 1.25
C ASP A 16 17.80 -7.67 1.69
N LEU A 17 16.60 -7.24 2.14
CA LEU A 17 15.52 -8.16 2.53
C LEU A 17 14.95 -8.94 1.33
N GLU A 18 14.98 -8.36 0.13
CA GLU A 18 14.62 -9.07 -1.11
C GLU A 18 15.64 -10.18 -1.44
N MET A 19 16.92 -9.98 -1.09
CA MET A 19 17.98 -10.97 -1.25
C MET A 19 17.96 -12.06 -0.14
N ASP A 20 17.71 -11.67 1.11
CA ASP A 20 17.67 -12.57 2.27
C ASP A 20 16.43 -12.33 3.16
N ASN A 21 15.30 -12.92 2.75
CA ASN A 21 14.05 -12.87 3.51
C ASN A 21 13.99 -13.98 4.59
N THR A 22 15.03 -14.08 5.43
CA THR A 22 15.09 -15.04 6.53
C THR A 22 14.85 -14.40 7.89
N LYS A 23 14.46 -15.22 8.87
CA LYS A 23 14.31 -14.78 10.27
C LYS A 23 15.64 -14.28 10.86
N SER A 24 16.77 -14.87 10.46
CA SER A 24 18.11 -14.45 10.87
C SER A 24 18.41 -13.03 10.41
N PHE A 25 18.23 -12.75 9.11
CA PHE A 25 18.41 -11.41 8.55
C PHE A 25 17.51 -10.39 9.26
N TRP A 26 16.21 -10.70 9.37
CA TRP A 26 15.27 -9.80 10.03
C TRP A 26 15.66 -9.52 11.48
N THR A 27 16.10 -10.53 12.23
CA THR A 27 16.47 -10.35 13.64
C THR A 27 17.70 -9.47 13.78
N ALA A 28 18.70 -9.65 12.91
CA ALA A 28 19.90 -8.82 12.89
C ALA A 28 19.59 -7.35 12.51
N ASN A 29 18.69 -7.15 11.56
CA ASN A 29 18.40 -5.83 10.97
C ASN A 29 17.11 -5.17 11.51
N LYS A 30 16.51 -5.73 12.58
CA LYS A 30 15.27 -5.21 13.16
C LYS A 30 15.38 -3.75 13.59
N HIS A 31 16.55 -3.35 14.10
CA HIS A 31 16.83 -1.96 14.48
C HIS A 31 16.75 -1.01 13.28
N VAL A 32 17.31 -1.39 12.12
CA VAL A 32 17.20 -0.61 10.87
C VAL A 32 15.74 -0.45 10.46
N TYR A 33 14.95 -1.53 10.49
CA TYR A 33 13.51 -1.42 10.21
C TYR A 33 12.79 -0.48 11.21
N GLU A 34 13.08 -0.57 12.50
CA GLU A 34 12.42 0.26 13.51
C GLU A 34 12.76 1.74 13.35
N GLU A 35 14.04 2.06 13.15
CA GLU A 35 14.56 3.43 13.11
C GLU A 35 14.41 4.10 11.73
N SER A 36 14.66 3.35 10.66
CA SER A 36 14.73 3.89 9.29
C SER A 36 13.44 3.70 8.50
N VAL A 37 12.59 2.73 8.87
CA VAL A 37 11.34 2.47 8.14
C VAL A 37 10.11 2.84 8.98
N ARG A 38 9.94 2.20 10.14
CA ARG A 38 8.73 2.31 10.94
C ARG A 38 8.59 3.68 11.59
N ALA A 39 9.65 4.22 12.18
CA ALA A 39 9.59 5.53 12.82
C ALA A 39 9.30 6.66 11.82
N PRO A 40 9.98 6.76 10.66
CA PRO A 40 9.63 7.77 9.64
C PRO A 40 8.24 7.59 9.06
N MET A 41 7.81 6.35 8.79
CA MET A 41 6.43 6.10 8.32
C MET A 41 5.41 6.57 9.37
N THR A 42 5.66 6.31 10.66
CA THR A 42 4.75 6.73 11.73
C THR A 42 4.71 8.26 11.85
N ALA A 43 5.86 8.93 11.71
CA ALA A 43 5.93 10.39 11.69
C ALA A 43 5.15 10.99 10.50
N LEU A 44 5.34 10.43 9.29
CA LEU A 44 4.60 10.84 8.09
C LEU A 44 3.08 10.72 8.30
N LEU A 45 2.62 9.57 8.80
CA LEU A 45 1.19 9.33 9.01
C LEU A 45 0.61 10.24 10.09
N ALA A 46 1.38 10.61 11.11
CA ALA A 46 0.93 11.56 12.12
C ALA A 46 0.77 12.98 11.57
N GLU A 47 1.67 13.43 10.67
CA GLU A 47 1.52 14.74 10.01
C GLU A 47 0.35 14.79 9.02
N LEU A 48 0.01 13.66 8.39
CA LEU A 48 -1.09 13.56 7.43
C LEU A 48 -2.45 13.27 8.07
N GLU A 49 -2.50 13.00 9.38
CA GLU A 49 -3.73 12.54 10.05
C GLU A 49 -4.86 13.57 10.00
N GLU A 50 -4.54 14.87 10.12
CA GLU A 50 -5.55 15.93 10.08
C GLU A 50 -6.25 16.04 8.72
N GLU A 51 -5.53 15.83 7.63
CA GLU A 51 -6.05 15.96 6.26
C GLU A 51 -6.70 14.67 5.76
N PHE A 52 -6.07 13.52 6.03
CA PHE A 52 -6.49 12.25 5.42
C PHE A 52 -7.24 11.33 6.40
N GLY A 53 -7.06 11.51 7.70
CA GLY A 53 -7.61 10.66 8.75
C GLY A 53 -6.63 9.62 9.29
N THR A 54 -7.06 8.89 10.32
CA THR A 54 -6.20 7.92 11.03
C THR A 54 -5.78 6.76 10.14
N ALA A 55 -4.47 6.58 10.00
CA ALA A 55 -3.89 5.51 9.21
C ALA A 55 -3.75 4.19 9.96
N LYS A 56 -3.97 3.08 9.24
CA LYS A 56 -3.64 1.73 9.67
C LYS A 56 -2.28 1.33 9.11
N LEU A 57 -1.25 1.37 9.95
CA LEU A 57 0.07 0.85 9.61
C LEU A 57 0.06 -0.69 9.55
N PHE A 58 0.54 -1.27 8.45
CA PHE A 58 0.56 -2.72 8.30
C PHE A 58 1.71 -3.36 9.06
N ARG A 59 1.46 -4.57 9.58
CA ARG A 59 2.51 -5.41 10.16
C ARG A 59 3.46 -5.89 9.04
N PRO A 60 4.78 -6.00 9.33
CA PRO A 60 5.77 -6.41 8.34
C PRO A 60 5.72 -7.92 8.06
N TYR A 61 5.11 -8.71 8.93
CA TYR A 61 5.01 -10.16 8.79
C TYR A 61 3.97 -10.57 7.75
N ARG A 62 4.27 -11.62 6.99
CA ARG A 62 3.37 -12.25 6.02
C ARG A 62 2.64 -13.43 6.64
N ASP A 63 1.35 -13.58 6.34
CA ASP A 63 0.64 -14.83 6.65
C ASP A 63 0.94 -15.86 5.56
N VAL A 64 1.79 -16.84 5.89
CA VAL A 64 2.30 -17.82 4.93
C VAL A 64 1.59 -19.17 4.99
N ARG A 65 0.58 -19.33 5.87
CA ARG A 65 -0.07 -20.63 6.10
C ARG A 65 -0.62 -21.23 4.80
N PHE A 66 -1.30 -20.40 4.01
CA PHE A 66 -1.92 -20.78 2.75
C PHE A 66 -1.29 -20.12 1.51
N ALA A 67 -0.27 -19.28 1.70
CA ALA A 67 0.39 -18.59 0.60
C ALA A 67 1.32 -19.55 -0.18
N ARG A 68 1.36 -19.41 -1.51
CA ARG A 68 2.34 -20.09 -2.38
C ARG A 68 3.75 -19.61 -2.07
N ASP A 69 3.90 -18.31 -1.87
CA ASP A 69 5.13 -17.67 -1.43
C ASP A 69 5.25 -17.79 0.10
N LYS A 70 6.35 -18.40 0.55
CA LYS A 70 6.62 -18.73 1.95
C LYS A 70 7.56 -17.74 2.63
N THR A 71 7.88 -16.61 2.00
CA THR A 71 8.69 -15.55 2.63
C THR A 71 7.99 -15.00 3.88
N PRO A 72 8.67 -14.98 5.04
CA PRO A 72 8.07 -14.57 6.32
C PRO A 72 7.81 -13.06 6.44
N TYR A 73 8.51 -12.23 5.67
CA TYR A 73 8.42 -10.77 5.76
C TYR A 73 8.00 -10.14 4.44
N LYS A 74 7.24 -9.05 4.52
CA LYS A 74 6.91 -8.18 3.39
C LYS A 74 8.14 -7.36 3.00
N THR A 75 8.36 -7.21 1.70
CA THR A 75 9.43 -6.38 1.10
C THR A 75 9.02 -4.90 0.97
N HIS A 76 8.07 -4.46 1.79
CA HIS A 76 7.62 -3.07 1.87
C HIS A 76 6.95 -2.80 3.21
N GLN A 77 6.93 -1.54 3.64
CA GLN A 77 6.09 -1.05 4.74
C GLN A 77 4.95 -0.24 4.13
N GLY A 78 3.73 -0.75 4.25
CA GLY A 78 2.52 -0.08 3.79
C GLY A 78 1.67 0.48 4.93
N ALA A 79 0.89 1.50 4.62
CA ALA A 79 -0.18 2.03 5.46
C ALA A 79 -1.40 2.35 4.61
N PHE A 80 -2.58 2.23 5.22
CA PHE A 80 -3.86 2.48 4.56
C PHE A 80 -4.73 3.41 5.40
N ILE A 81 -5.41 4.34 4.74
CA ILE A 81 -6.35 5.27 5.36
C ILE A 81 -7.71 5.02 4.72
N ASP A 82 -8.69 4.60 5.53
CA ASP A 82 -10.04 4.29 5.05
C ASP A 82 -10.80 5.60 4.78
N VAL A 83 -11.41 5.69 3.60
CA VAL A 83 -12.23 6.85 3.18
C VAL A 83 -13.68 6.45 3.05
N ALA A 84 -13.93 5.24 2.57
CA ALA A 84 -15.24 4.63 2.48
C ALA A 84 -15.07 3.10 2.49
N PRO A 85 -16.15 2.31 2.64
CA PRO A 85 -16.00 0.87 2.72
C PRO A 85 -15.30 0.26 1.49
N SER A 86 -14.18 -0.42 1.74
CA SER A 86 -13.28 -0.97 0.72
C SER A 86 -12.59 0.07 -0.17
N THR A 87 -12.56 1.35 0.22
CA THR A 87 -11.96 2.45 -0.53
C THR A 87 -11.06 3.29 0.36
N GLY A 88 -9.86 3.64 -0.10
CA GLY A 88 -9.00 4.51 0.68
C GLY A 88 -7.68 4.88 0.03
N TRP A 89 -6.88 5.60 0.80
CA TRP A 89 -5.54 6.02 0.45
C TRP A 89 -4.52 4.98 0.90
N TYR A 90 -3.44 4.85 0.13
CA TYR A 90 -2.36 3.93 0.39
C TYR A 90 -1.02 4.64 0.22
N VAL A 91 -0.10 4.37 1.14
CA VAL A 91 1.31 4.75 1.00
C VAL A 91 2.18 3.56 1.37
N GLN A 92 3.28 3.39 0.65
CA GLN A 92 4.32 2.45 1.01
C GLN A 92 5.72 2.98 0.75
N ILE A 93 6.67 2.40 1.46
CA ILE A 93 8.10 2.45 1.17
C ILE A 93 8.60 1.02 0.91
N SER A 94 9.46 0.87 -0.07
CA SER A 94 10.06 -0.39 -0.53
C SER A 94 11.43 -0.09 -1.15
N ALA A 95 12.16 -1.12 -1.58
CA ALA A 95 13.41 -1.00 -2.32
C ALA A 95 13.35 0.03 -3.48
N PRO A 96 12.34 0.00 -4.38
CA PRO A 96 12.21 1.00 -5.44
C PRO A 96 11.83 2.42 -5.00
N GLY A 97 11.59 2.65 -3.71
CA GLY A 97 11.18 3.95 -3.17
C GLY A 97 9.74 3.99 -2.67
N VAL A 98 9.23 5.22 -2.58
CA VAL A 98 7.88 5.53 -2.10
C VAL A 98 6.87 5.35 -3.22
N ARG A 99 5.74 4.72 -2.89
CA ARG A 99 4.56 4.67 -3.77
C ARG A 99 3.34 5.12 -2.99
N VAL A 100 2.53 5.96 -3.62
CA VAL A 100 1.19 6.31 -3.15
C VAL A 100 0.14 5.73 -4.08
N GLY A 101 -1.05 5.51 -3.55
CA GLY A 101 -2.17 4.97 -4.31
C GLY A 101 -3.50 5.33 -3.68
N ALA A 102 -4.54 5.19 -4.47
CA ALA A 102 -5.92 5.25 -4.02
C ALA A 102 -6.69 4.18 -4.77
N GLY A 103 -7.75 3.67 -4.18
CA GLY A 103 -8.61 2.78 -4.93
C GLY A 103 -9.47 1.93 -4.05
N PHE A 104 -9.93 0.84 -4.66
CA PHE A 104 -10.89 -0.07 -4.09
C PHE A 104 -10.22 -1.43 -3.82
N TYR A 105 -10.22 -1.88 -2.57
CA TYR A 105 -9.47 -3.06 -2.13
C TYR A 105 -10.34 -4.02 -1.32
N GLU A 106 -10.16 -5.33 -1.60
CA GLU A 106 -10.73 -6.47 -0.87
C GLU A 106 -12.21 -6.30 -0.47
N ALA A 107 -13.06 -6.09 -1.48
CA ALA A 107 -14.50 -6.00 -1.27
C ALA A 107 -15.19 -7.36 -1.28
N GLY A 108 -16.13 -7.54 -0.35
CA GLY A 108 -17.01 -8.71 -0.35
C GLY A 108 -17.89 -8.79 -1.62
N PRO A 109 -18.47 -9.97 -1.92
CA PRO A 109 -19.18 -10.23 -3.18
C PRO A 109 -20.28 -9.22 -3.51
N GLU A 110 -21.04 -8.80 -2.49
CA GLU A 110 -22.13 -7.83 -2.66
C GLU A 110 -21.62 -6.47 -3.14
N ARG A 111 -20.53 -5.98 -2.55
CA ARG A 111 -19.95 -4.68 -2.91
C ARG A 111 -19.24 -4.74 -4.25
N LEU A 112 -18.58 -5.85 -4.55
CA LEU A 112 -18.00 -6.08 -5.87
C LEU A 112 -19.09 -6.09 -6.96
N GLY A 113 -20.23 -6.74 -6.70
CA GLY A 113 -21.39 -6.72 -7.61
C GLY A 113 -21.94 -5.31 -7.84
N ARG A 114 -22.06 -4.51 -6.77
CA ARG A 114 -22.47 -3.09 -6.89
C ARG A 114 -21.49 -2.25 -7.70
N LEU A 115 -20.18 -2.46 -7.50
CA LEU A 115 -19.16 -1.76 -8.28
C LEU A 115 -19.25 -2.12 -9.77
N ARG A 116 -19.38 -3.42 -10.09
CA ARG A 116 -19.55 -3.90 -11.48
C ARG A 116 -20.78 -3.30 -12.14
N ALA A 117 -21.93 -3.32 -11.46
CA ALA A 117 -23.15 -2.71 -11.99
C ALA A 117 -23.03 -1.18 -12.20
N ALA A 118 -22.19 -0.50 -11.40
CA ALA A 118 -21.90 0.92 -11.60
C ALA A 118 -20.93 1.17 -12.77
N ILE A 119 -20.00 0.24 -13.03
CA ILE A 119 -19.11 0.27 -14.19
C ILE A 119 -19.88 0.01 -15.48
N ASP A 120 -20.81 -0.96 -15.48
CA ASP A 120 -21.62 -1.33 -16.65
C ASP A 120 -22.72 -0.31 -16.98
N ASP A 121 -23.06 0.59 -16.05
CA ASP A 121 -24.04 1.66 -16.25
C ASP A 121 -23.49 2.73 -17.22
N ASP A 122 -24.25 3.05 -18.27
CA ASP A 122 -23.79 3.93 -19.36
C ASP A 122 -23.29 5.30 -18.88
N ARG A 123 -23.95 5.89 -17.87
CA ARG A 123 -23.57 7.21 -17.35
C ARG A 123 -22.37 7.14 -16.41
N ARG A 124 -22.42 6.23 -15.44
CA ARG A 124 -21.37 6.09 -14.40
C ARG A 124 -20.09 5.46 -14.95
N GLY A 125 -20.21 4.49 -15.86
CA GLY A 125 -19.09 3.88 -16.58
C GLY A 125 -18.31 4.92 -17.39
N LYS A 126 -19.00 5.71 -18.22
CA LYS A 126 -18.36 6.80 -18.99
C LYS A 126 -17.75 7.87 -18.09
N GLN A 127 -18.34 8.14 -16.93
CA GLN A 127 -17.74 9.04 -15.95
C GLN A 127 -16.44 8.47 -15.39
N LEU A 128 -16.41 7.19 -15.03
CA LEU A 128 -15.21 6.50 -14.55
C LEU A 128 -14.11 6.50 -15.62
N GLU A 129 -14.43 6.18 -16.87
CA GLU A 129 -13.48 6.21 -18.00
C GLU A 129 -12.79 7.58 -18.14
N ARG A 130 -13.55 8.67 -18.04
CA ARG A 130 -13.01 10.04 -18.08
C ARG A 130 -12.07 10.31 -16.90
N LEU A 131 -12.51 9.98 -15.68
CA LEU A 131 -11.68 10.17 -14.49
C LEU A 131 -10.36 9.38 -14.58
N LEU A 132 -10.40 8.15 -15.09
CA LEU A 132 -9.21 7.33 -15.29
C LEU A 132 -8.29 7.90 -16.38
N ALA A 133 -8.86 8.45 -17.47
CA ALA A 133 -8.08 9.11 -18.51
C ALA A 133 -7.38 10.38 -18.01
N ASP A 134 -8.07 11.20 -17.21
CA ASP A 134 -7.51 12.41 -16.60
C ASP A 134 -6.37 12.07 -15.61
N LEU A 135 -6.59 11.05 -14.77
CA LEU A 135 -5.57 10.55 -13.85
C LEU A 135 -4.35 10.00 -14.60
N THR A 136 -4.57 9.22 -15.67
CA THR A 136 -3.47 8.66 -16.46
C THR A 136 -2.67 9.77 -17.16
N THR A 137 -3.35 10.79 -17.69
CA THR A 137 -2.71 11.95 -18.32
C THR A 137 -1.88 12.76 -17.31
N SER A 138 -2.30 12.83 -16.05
CA SER A 138 -1.55 13.47 -14.97
C SER A 138 -0.43 12.60 -14.37
N GLY A 139 -0.19 11.41 -14.93
CA GLY A 139 0.93 10.54 -14.55
C GLY A 139 0.59 9.42 -13.57
N TRP A 140 -0.68 9.25 -13.20
CA TRP A 140 -1.11 8.10 -12.40
C TRP A 140 -1.14 6.82 -13.22
N THR A 141 -0.87 5.69 -12.58
CA THR A 141 -1.01 4.37 -13.19
C THR A 141 -2.26 3.68 -12.69
N VAL A 142 -3.12 3.25 -13.62
CA VAL A 142 -4.27 2.37 -13.30
C VAL A 142 -3.77 0.93 -13.16
N GLY A 143 -4.08 0.28 -12.05
CA GLY A 143 -3.65 -1.09 -11.76
C GLY A 143 -4.61 -1.85 -10.86
N GLY A 144 -4.12 -2.92 -10.25
CA GLY A 144 -4.90 -3.81 -9.40
C GLY A 144 -5.14 -5.19 -10.03
N ASP A 145 -5.69 -6.10 -9.23
CA ASP A 145 -5.94 -7.46 -9.67
C ASP A 145 -7.13 -7.52 -10.64
N ARG A 146 -6.93 -8.22 -11.76
CA ARG A 146 -8.04 -8.59 -12.65
C ARG A 146 -8.79 -9.77 -12.03
N LEU A 147 -9.91 -9.46 -11.38
CA LEU A 147 -10.78 -10.47 -10.81
C LEU A 147 -11.47 -11.30 -11.91
N LYS A 148 -11.73 -12.57 -11.63
CA LYS A 148 -12.52 -13.44 -12.51
C LYS A 148 -13.92 -12.83 -12.69
N THR A 149 -14.36 -12.78 -13.95
CA THR A 149 -15.70 -12.35 -14.35
C THR A 149 -16.69 -13.48 -14.15
#